data_AF-A0A914XE12-F1
#
_entry.id   AF-A0A914XE12-F1
#
_cell.length_a   1.000
_cell.length_b   1.000
_cell.length_c   1.000
_cell.angle_alpha   90.00
_cell.angle_beta   90.00
_cell.angle_gamma   90.00
#
_symmetry.space_group_name_H-M   'P 1'
#
loop_
_entity.id
_entity.type
_entity.pdbx_description
1 polymer ?
#
loop_
_entity_poly.entity_id
_entity_poly.type
_entity_poly.pdbx_seq_one_letter_code
_entity_poly.pdbx_strand_id
1 'polypeptide(L)'
;MDDPPDYQGLLESAVDNTVSVECAPDIDEPWKYQWTDITAGFLSACKDLQRGELVREERFHLSEAMSAIELMDPKMDAGMIRVDRPVGFEGAVDNGSLRISAMPHDELIATMDASFSGLVTWLEGHSLAQTVFTNLCLHRPAAIKDQSLHAFCAGILRLVAMFKRIIETAAVFEEEDFNSTNFGFDMNMFSTSQAVQLLKTAEEELQKLARRQRADDENDNSSSNSNAATLAERVSDRLRFVRCLLLAVSALVPTESGVPTSKSRPNFDEADRHLRTCEQFFDVAIEAIALGLKPRDYNVGDFAWLPAFEPAVNRRLLPPTFPRKTQLSARNQAMVYLRAVVERLHTIVLALPHKIANFDATLTFLRQFSQSGSCVLSRSILQLVYLPEDDKVLGVTSIIDILTDSMSDFVSPPVLQPGSLLLENADCRQLWSDFVADCAKVFLGLVQICGHNRARQRDKLIPSLEDLSALQAE
;
A
#
# COMPACT_ATOMS: atom_id res chain seq x y z
N MET A 1 40.23 -31.12 -16.46
CA MET A 1 40.40 -31.79 -15.16
C MET A 1 41.15 -30.78 -14.34
N ASP A 2 40.41 -29.90 -13.70
CA ASP A 2 40.93 -28.92 -12.77
C ASP A 2 40.59 -29.44 -11.37
N ASP A 3 41.58 -29.49 -10.50
CA ASP A 3 41.41 -29.96 -9.13
C ASP A 3 40.39 -29.08 -8.38
N PRO A 4 39.60 -29.66 -7.45
CA PRO A 4 38.71 -28.89 -6.61
C PRO A 4 39.52 -27.94 -5.71
N PRO A 5 38.99 -26.74 -5.38
CA PRO A 5 39.71 -25.80 -4.53
C PRO A 5 39.95 -26.39 -3.14
N ASP A 6 41.15 -26.17 -2.61
CA ASP A 6 41.57 -26.59 -1.29
C ASP A 6 40.88 -25.73 -0.21
N TYR A 7 39.78 -26.26 0.34
CA TYR A 7 39.02 -25.64 1.41
C TYR A 7 39.72 -25.74 2.79
N GLN A 8 40.75 -26.59 2.95
CA GLN A 8 41.45 -26.72 4.23
C GLN A 8 42.41 -25.54 4.47
N GLY A 9 43.10 -25.04 3.45
CA GLY A 9 43.97 -23.87 3.57
C GLY A 9 43.23 -22.57 3.91
N LEU A 10 41.97 -22.44 3.47
CA LEU A 10 41.11 -21.28 3.79
C LEU A 10 40.66 -21.29 5.26
N LEU A 11 40.35 -22.48 5.81
CA LEU A 11 39.98 -22.65 7.21
C LEU A 11 41.16 -22.34 8.14
N GLU A 12 42.39 -22.76 7.81
CA GLU A 12 43.57 -22.48 8.64
C GLU A 12 43.96 -20.99 8.65
N SER A 13 43.79 -20.27 7.52
CA SER A 13 44.03 -18.83 7.47
C SER A 13 43.00 -17.98 8.24
N ALA A 14 41.82 -18.54 8.52
CA ALA A 14 40.77 -17.89 9.29
C ALA A 14 40.99 -17.99 10.81
N VAL A 15 41.82 -18.93 11.29
CA VAL A 15 42.09 -19.12 12.72
C VAL A 15 43.11 -18.11 13.25
N ASP A 16 44.01 -17.61 12.41
CA ASP A 16 45.08 -16.67 12.83
C ASP A 16 44.67 -15.19 12.84
N ASN A 17 43.52 -14.83 12.26
CA ASN A 17 42.95 -13.48 12.39
C ASN A 17 41.91 -13.43 13.52
N THR A 18 42.40 -13.61 14.74
CA THR A 18 41.67 -13.20 15.96
C THR A 18 41.61 -11.68 16.01
N VAL A 19 40.73 -11.08 15.22
CA VAL A 19 40.22 -9.75 15.56
C VAL A 19 39.45 -9.95 16.86
N SER A 20 40.01 -9.43 17.95
CA SER A 20 39.33 -9.31 19.23
C SER A 20 38.00 -8.59 18.97
N VAL A 21 36.91 -9.36 18.93
CA VAL A 21 35.56 -8.82 18.94
C VAL A 21 35.39 -8.20 20.32
N GLU A 22 35.48 -6.88 20.42
CA GLU A 22 34.99 -6.16 21.59
C GLU A 22 33.49 -6.45 21.68
N CYS A 23 33.12 -7.38 22.57
CA CYS A 23 31.74 -7.55 23.00
C CYS A 23 31.27 -6.19 23.55
N ALA A 24 30.15 -5.69 23.03
CA ALA A 24 29.52 -4.47 23.49
C ALA A 24 29.33 -4.51 25.03
N PRO A 25 29.44 -3.36 25.73
CA PRO A 25 29.44 -3.32 27.18
C PRO A 25 28.13 -3.89 27.75
N ASP A 26 28.31 -4.71 28.78
CA ASP A 26 27.28 -5.42 29.54
C ASP A 26 26.10 -4.50 29.90
N ILE A 27 24.90 -4.90 29.48
CA ILE A 27 23.65 -4.37 30.02
C ILE A 27 23.36 -5.16 31.30
N ASP A 28 23.48 -4.49 32.45
CA ASP A 28 23.22 -5.03 33.79
C ASP A 28 21.74 -5.44 33.97
N GLU A 29 21.34 -6.65 33.56
CA GLU A 29 20.12 -7.32 34.01
C GLU A 29 20.32 -8.86 34.21
N PRO A 30 19.61 -9.50 35.16
CA PRO A 30 20.06 -10.73 35.85
C PRO A 30 19.78 -12.06 35.13
N TRP A 31 19.56 -12.04 33.81
CA TRP A 31 19.50 -13.26 32.99
C TRP A 31 20.89 -13.57 32.44
N LYS A 32 21.81 -13.97 33.32
CA LYS A 32 23.17 -14.37 32.93
C LYS A 32 23.09 -15.71 32.19
N TYR A 33 22.96 -15.65 30.86
CA TYR A 33 23.11 -16.80 29.99
C TYR A 33 24.48 -17.46 30.27
N GLN A 34 24.47 -18.72 30.71
CA GLN A 34 25.69 -19.51 30.87
C GLN A 34 26.02 -20.18 29.54
N TRP A 35 26.77 -19.48 28.70
CA TRP A 35 27.25 -20.03 27.44
C TRP A 35 28.36 -21.04 27.71
N THR A 36 28.22 -22.25 27.15
CA THR A 36 29.28 -23.26 27.11
C THR A 36 29.70 -23.45 25.67
N ASP A 37 30.99 -23.29 25.37
CA ASP A 37 31.52 -23.55 24.04
C ASP A 37 31.52 -25.07 23.74
N ILE A 38 30.79 -25.46 22.70
CA ILE A 38 30.68 -26.86 22.24
C ILE A 38 31.38 -27.09 20.89
N THR A 39 32.11 -26.11 20.36
CA THR A 39 32.66 -26.14 18.99
C THR A 39 33.53 -27.36 18.74
N ALA A 40 34.48 -27.64 19.65
CA ALA A 40 35.40 -28.77 19.52
C ALA A 40 34.67 -30.13 19.62
N GLY A 41 33.71 -30.24 20.54
CA GLY A 41 32.89 -31.45 20.70
C GLY A 41 32.01 -31.73 19.48
N PHE A 42 31.37 -30.69 18.95
CA PHE A 42 30.52 -30.77 17.76
C PHE A 42 31.32 -31.19 16.52
N LEU A 43 32.45 -30.52 16.24
CA LEU A 43 33.33 -30.87 15.11
C LEU A 43 33.92 -32.28 15.23
N SER A 44 34.18 -32.76 16.45
CA SER A 44 34.61 -34.14 16.66
C SER A 44 33.52 -35.14 16.30
N ALA A 45 32.27 -34.91 16.74
CA ALA A 45 31.14 -35.79 16.44
C ALA A 45 30.79 -35.81 14.94
N CYS A 46 30.94 -34.69 14.23
CA CYS A 46 30.71 -34.63 12.77
C CYS A 46 31.64 -35.55 11.97
N LYS A 47 32.81 -35.96 12.50
CA LYS A 47 33.74 -36.88 11.82
C LYS A 47 33.20 -38.30 11.68
N ASP A 48 32.19 -38.67 12.49
CA ASP A 48 31.56 -39.98 12.44
C ASP A 48 30.55 -40.10 11.28
N LEU A 49 30.17 -38.97 10.65
CA LEU A 49 29.24 -38.94 9.51
C LEU A 49 29.92 -39.33 8.20
N GLN A 50 29.30 -40.23 7.45
CA GLN A 50 29.73 -40.61 6.11
C GLN A 50 29.22 -39.64 5.04
N ARG A 51 29.84 -39.66 3.86
CA ARG A 51 29.39 -38.85 2.73
C ARG A 51 27.96 -39.24 2.34
N GLY A 52 27.07 -38.24 2.35
CA GLY A 52 25.65 -38.42 2.04
C GLY A 52 24.75 -38.62 3.27
N GLU A 53 25.32 -38.72 4.47
CA GLU A 53 24.55 -38.73 5.71
C GLU A 53 24.23 -37.31 6.17
N LEU A 54 23.03 -37.15 6.73
CA LEU A 54 22.55 -35.89 7.28
C LEU A 54 21.86 -36.17 8.62
N VAL A 55 22.32 -35.50 9.67
CA VAL A 55 21.63 -35.50 10.97
C VAL A 55 20.58 -34.40 10.95
N ARG A 56 19.32 -34.78 11.13
CA ARG A 56 18.18 -33.88 11.26
C ARG A 56 17.15 -34.47 12.20
N GLU A 57 16.23 -33.63 12.66
CA GLU A 57 15.04 -34.11 13.37
C GLU A 57 14.12 -34.86 12.38
N GLU A 58 13.38 -35.86 12.89
CA GLU A 58 12.62 -36.81 12.06
C GLU A 58 11.54 -36.12 11.21
N ARG A 59 10.88 -35.10 11.76
CA ARG A 59 9.80 -34.32 11.14
C ARG A 59 10.31 -33.18 10.26
N PHE A 60 11.59 -32.83 10.34
CA PHE A 60 12.18 -31.79 9.48
C PHE A 60 12.30 -32.26 8.02
N HIS A 61 11.59 -31.63 7.10
CA HIS A 61 11.65 -31.99 5.68
C HIS A 61 12.70 -31.16 4.93
N LEU A 62 13.47 -31.79 4.04
CA LEU A 62 14.50 -31.09 3.25
C LEU A 62 13.94 -30.01 2.32
N SER A 63 12.65 -30.08 1.97
CA SER A 63 11.97 -29.01 1.23
C SER A 63 11.93 -27.69 2.02
N GLU A 64 11.89 -27.75 3.35
CA GLU A 64 11.94 -26.56 4.22
C GLU A 64 13.34 -25.93 4.22
N ALA A 65 14.39 -26.75 4.08
CA ALA A 65 15.76 -26.26 3.96
C ALA A 65 16.02 -25.49 2.65
N MET A 66 15.16 -25.64 1.62
CA MET A 66 15.33 -24.95 0.34
C MET A 66 15.14 -23.43 0.42
N SER A 67 14.50 -22.92 1.48
CA SER A 67 14.35 -21.49 1.75
C SER A 67 15.40 -20.94 2.71
N ALA A 68 16.31 -21.79 3.21
CA ALA A 68 17.36 -21.38 4.14
C ALA A 68 18.34 -20.40 3.47
N ILE A 69 18.85 -19.47 4.26
CA ILE A 69 19.88 -18.51 3.83
C ILE A 69 21.25 -19.04 4.22
N GLU A 70 22.16 -18.97 3.26
CA GLU A 70 23.57 -19.21 3.48
C GLU A 70 24.24 -17.91 3.93
N LEU A 71 24.74 -17.91 5.17
CA LEU A 71 25.52 -16.79 5.70
C LEU A 71 26.85 -16.68 4.95
N MET A 72 27.36 -15.45 4.79
CA MET A 72 28.59 -15.14 4.07
C MET A 72 28.57 -15.39 2.56
N ASP A 73 27.47 -15.87 1.97
CA ASP A 73 27.29 -15.89 0.51
C ASP A 73 26.77 -14.51 0.03
N PRO A 74 27.46 -13.81 -0.91
CA PRO A 74 27.05 -12.48 -1.35
C PRO A 74 25.68 -12.37 -2.02
N LYS A 75 25.12 -13.48 -2.52
CA LYS A 75 23.80 -13.55 -3.18
C LYS A 75 22.69 -13.99 -2.22
N MET A 76 23.03 -14.71 -1.16
CA MET A 76 22.06 -15.25 -0.20
C MET A 76 21.97 -14.39 1.07
N ASP A 77 23.12 -13.90 1.54
CA ASP A 77 23.26 -13.12 2.76
C ASP A 77 23.14 -11.63 2.47
N ALA A 78 21.99 -11.06 2.85
CA ALA A 78 21.81 -9.62 2.80
C ALA A 78 22.91 -8.88 3.56
N GLY A 79 23.42 -9.40 4.68
CA GLY A 79 24.46 -8.81 5.53
C GLY A 79 25.82 -8.61 4.84
N MET A 80 26.10 -9.36 3.77
CA MET A 80 27.36 -9.24 3.01
C MET A 80 27.46 -7.97 2.16
N ILE A 81 26.33 -7.32 1.88
CA ILE A 81 26.35 -6.03 1.17
C ILE A 81 26.83 -4.93 2.12
N ARG A 82 28.04 -4.43 1.88
CA ARG A 82 28.54 -3.23 2.55
C ARG A 82 27.66 -2.05 2.16
N VAL A 83 26.97 -1.50 3.14
CA VAL A 83 26.28 -0.23 3.01
C VAL A 83 26.85 0.64 4.11
N ASP A 84 27.19 1.88 3.78
CA ASP A 84 27.57 2.86 4.79
C ASP A 84 26.47 2.95 5.85
N ARG A 85 26.85 3.23 7.09
CA ARG A 85 25.88 3.26 8.19
C ARG A 85 24.76 4.25 7.80
N PRO A 86 23.51 3.77 7.59
CA PRO A 86 22.46 4.64 7.08
C PRO A 86 22.20 5.74 8.10
N VAL A 87 22.00 6.96 7.61
CA VAL A 87 21.77 8.12 8.46
C VAL A 87 20.27 8.21 8.72
N GLY A 88 19.86 7.95 9.96
CA GLY A 88 18.47 8.13 10.39
C GLY A 88 18.07 9.61 10.46
N PHE A 89 16.79 9.87 10.77
CA PHE A 89 16.23 11.23 10.82
C PHE A 89 17.07 12.19 11.69
N GLU A 90 17.40 11.81 12.93
CA GLU A 90 18.17 12.66 13.84
C GLU A 90 19.57 12.93 13.31
N GLY A 91 20.26 11.90 12.81
CA GLY A 91 21.59 12.05 12.24
C GLY A 91 21.60 12.99 11.03
N ALA A 92 20.54 12.94 10.21
CA ALA A 92 20.38 13.79 9.03
C ALA A 92 20.04 15.25 9.38
N VAL A 93 19.40 15.47 10.53
CA VAL A 93 19.16 16.82 11.05
C VAL A 93 20.45 17.37 11.68
N ASP A 94 21.15 16.56 12.49
CA ASP A 94 22.34 16.96 13.23
C ASP A 94 23.52 17.27 12.30
N ASN A 95 23.68 16.53 11.21
CA ASN A 95 24.70 16.79 10.20
C ASN A 95 24.31 17.90 9.20
N GLY A 96 23.10 18.46 9.32
CA GLY A 96 22.57 19.52 8.48
C GLY A 96 22.19 19.10 7.05
N SER A 97 22.13 17.80 6.74
CA SER A 97 21.72 17.33 5.41
C SER A 97 20.21 17.52 5.19
N LEU A 98 19.39 17.27 6.21
CA LEU A 98 17.93 17.40 6.16
C LEU A 98 17.46 18.75 6.75
N ARG A 99 16.78 19.54 5.92
CA ARG A 99 16.23 20.85 6.32
C ARG A 99 14.83 20.71 6.90
N ILE A 100 14.69 20.92 8.21
CA ILE A 100 13.39 20.77 8.90
C ILE A 100 12.60 22.07 9.07
N SER A 101 13.19 23.25 8.84
CA SER A 101 12.55 24.54 9.16
C SER A 101 12.23 25.44 7.98
N ALA A 102 12.96 25.32 6.88
CA ALA A 102 12.77 26.14 5.69
C ALA A 102 13.30 25.39 4.48
N MET A 103 12.55 24.38 4.03
CA MET A 103 12.93 23.63 2.85
C MET A 103 12.58 24.45 1.60
N PRO A 104 13.53 24.70 0.69
CA PRO A 104 13.24 25.39 -0.57
C PRO A 104 12.10 24.74 -1.35
N HIS A 105 11.28 25.53 -2.04
CA HIS A 105 10.09 25.02 -2.72
C HIS A 105 10.41 24.01 -3.85
N ASP A 106 11.54 24.14 -4.53
CA ASP A 106 12.03 23.18 -5.52
C ASP A 106 12.45 21.84 -4.88
N GLU A 107 13.03 21.88 -3.68
CA GLU A 107 13.33 20.69 -2.86
C GLU A 107 12.03 20.04 -2.34
N LEU A 108 11.06 20.84 -1.90
CA LEU A 108 9.72 20.34 -1.50
C LEU A 108 9.02 19.65 -2.67
N ILE A 109 8.99 20.26 -3.86
CA ILE A 109 8.40 19.65 -5.05
C ILE A 109 9.02 18.29 -5.33
N ALA A 110 10.36 18.20 -5.34
CA ALA A 110 11.04 16.94 -5.61
C ALA A 110 10.80 15.89 -4.52
N THR A 111 10.76 16.31 -3.24
CA THR A 111 10.50 15.43 -2.10
C THR A 111 9.06 14.90 -2.11
N MET A 112 8.09 15.74 -2.43
CA MET A 112 6.69 15.35 -2.54
C MET A 112 6.48 14.38 -3.71
N ASP A 113 7.08 14.66 -4.88
CA ASP A 113 6.99 13.80 -6.05
C ASP A 113 7.67 12.43 -5.83
N ALA A 114 8.82 12.40 -5.16
CA ALA A 114 9.48 11.16 -4.76
C ALA A 114 8.66 10.38 -3.71
N SER A 115 7.93 11.08 -2.84
CA SER A 115 7.02 10.42 -1.88
C SER A 115 5.83 9.78 -2.59
N PHE A 116 5.30 10.42 -3.64
CA PHE A 116 4.29 9.80 -4.51
C PHE A 116 4.85 8.59 -5.26
N SER A 117 6.10 8.64 -5.74
CA SER A 117 6.79 7.48 -6.28
C SER A 117 6.85 6.33 -5.29
N GLY A 118 7.26 6.59 -4.04
CA GLY A 118 7.26 5.58 -2.98
C GLY A 118 5.87 4.99 -2.71
N LEU A 119 4.83 5.83 -2.65
CA LEU A 119 3.45 5.39 -2.48
C LEU A 119 2.98 4.48 -3.62
N VAL A 120 3.29 4.83 -4.88
CA VAL A 120 2.93 4.03 -6.04
C VAL A 120 3.67 2.69 -6.04
N THR A 121 4.98 2.69 -5.81
CA THR A 121 5.77 1.44 -5.78
C THR A 121 5.30 0.47 -4.69
N TRP A 122 4.83 1.00 -3.55
CA TRP A 122 4.18 0.20 -2.51
C TRP A 122 2.84 -0.40 -2.97
N LEU A 123 1.99 0.38 -3.62
CA LEU A 123 0.72 -0.09 -4.20
C LEU A 123 0.93 -1.11 -5.35
N GLU A 124 2.14 -1.18 -5.92
CA GLU A 124 2.57 -2.18 -6.90
C GLU A 124 3.17 -3.46 -6.26
N GLY A 125 3.15 -3.57 -4.92
CA GLY A 125 3.48 -4.82 -4.21
C GLY A 125 4.78 -4.82 -3.42
N HIS A 126 5.57 -3.74 -3.48
CA HIS A 126 6.84 -3.67 -2.76
C HIS A 126 6.65 -3.41 -1.26
N SER A 127 7.69 -3.70 -0.47
CA SER A 127 7.67 -3.44 0.98
C SER A 127 7.50 -1.96 1.31
N LEU A 128 6.62 -1.67 2.26
CA LEU A 128 6.39 -0.33 2.79
C LEU A 128 7.67 0.28 3.39
N ALA A 129 8.52 -0.55 4.01
CA ALA A 129 9.80 -0.12 4.59
C ALA A 129 10.85 0.27 3.54
N GLN A 130 10.79 -0.30 2.34
CA GLN A 130 11.74 -0.04 1.24
C GLN A 130 11.22 0.99 0.23
N THR A 131 10.03 1.53 0.46
CA THR A 131 9.37 2.48 -0.45
C THR A 131 9.02 3.76 0.29
N VAL A 132 7.83 3.86 0.88
CA VAL A 132 7.31 5.05 1.55
C VAL A 132 8.24 5.50 2.69
N PHE A 133 8.63 4.59 3.58
CA PHE A 133 9.46 4.92 4.75
C PHE A 133 10.95 5.03 4.45
N THR A 134 11.36 5.09 3.18
CA THR A 134 12.70 5.62 2.84
C THR A 134 12.76 7.14 3.00
N ASN A 135 11.60 7.82 2.96
CA ASN A 135 11.49 9.23 3.30
C ASN A 135 11.57 9.43 4.83
N LEU A 136 12.67 10.00 5.29
CA LEU A 136 12.96 10.27 6.70
C LEU A 136 11.95 11.23 7.34
N CYS A 137 11.38 12.16 6.57
CA CYS A 137 10.39 13.11 7.09
C CYS A 137 9.12 12.43 7.62
N LEU A 138 8.80 11.23 7.13
CA LEU A 138 7.63 10.47 7.59
C LEU A 138 7.87 9.77 8.94
N HIS A 139 9.11 9.66 9.41
CA HIS A 139 9.44 8.98 10.67
C HIS A 139 9.14 9.86 11.88
N ARG A 140 9.35 11.17 11.76
CA ARG A 140 9.22 12.17 12.84
C ARG A 140 8.51 13.43 12.33
N PRO A 141 7.26 13.34 11.82
CA PRO A 141 6.56 14.48 11.25
C PRO A 141 6.39 15.64 12.25
N ALA A 142 6.22 15.34 13.55
CA ALA A 142 6.06 16.35 14.60
C ALA A 142 7.32 17.21 14.86
N ALA A 143 8.51 16.75 14.44
CA ALA A 143 9.75 17.51 14.59
C ALA A 143 9.97 18.53 13.44
N ILE A 144 9.18 18.43 12.37
CA ILE A 144 9.27 19.30 11.20
C ILE A 144 8.63 20.65 11.51
N LYS A 145 9.41 21.73 11.35
CA LYS A 145 8.96 23.11 11.58
C LYS A 145 8.43 23.78 10.31
N ASP A 146 8.85 23.31 9.13
CA ASP A 146 8.28 23.73 7.86
C ASP A 146 6.82 23.27 7.74
N GLN A 147 5.90 24.23 7.66
CA GLN A 147 4.46 23.95 7.73
C GLN A 147 3.95 23.16 6.52
N SER A 148 4.51 23.42 5.33
CA SER A 148 4.12 22.75 4.09
C SER A 148 4.55 21.29 4.11
N LEU A 149 5.79 21.03 4.52
CA LEU A 149 6.33 19.69 4.67
C LEU A 149 5.60 18.91 5.78
N HIS A 150 5.38 19.53 6.93
CA HIS A 150 4.65 18.91 8.04
C HIS A 150 3.24 18.49 7.63
N ALA A 151 2.48 19.39 6.98
CA ALA A 151 1.15 19.11 6.48
C ALA A 151 1.14 17.99 5.44
N PHE A 152 2.10 18.01 4.50
CA PHE A 152 2.26 16.95 3.51
C PHE A 152 2.54 15.60 4.14
N CYS A 153 3.49 15.51 5.08
CA CYS A 153 3.83 14.28 5.79
C CYS A 153 2.61 13.72 6.56
N ALA A 154 1.86 14.58 7.26
CA ALA A 154 0.62 14.19 7.92
C ALA A 154 -0.40 13.62 6.92
N GLY A 155 -0.55 14.25 5.75
CA GLY A 155 -1.42 13.79 4.67
C GLY A 155 -1.00 12.44 4.07
N ILE A 156 0.28 12.26 3.78
CA ILE A 156 0.82 11.00 3.24
C ILE A 156 0.68 9.86 4.24
N LEU A 157 1.05 10.05 5.51
CA LEU A 157 0.88 9.03 6.54
C LEU A 157 -0.59 8.61 6.66
N ARG A 158 -1.51 9.58 6.62
CA ARG A 158 -2.94 9.30 6.66
C ARG A 158 -3.43 8.55 5.42
N LEU A 159 -2.96 8.90 4.22
CA LEU A 159 -3.29 8.17 2.99
C LEU A 159 -2.80 6.72 3.06
N VAL A 160 -1.56 6.49 3.50
CA VAL A 160 -0.99 5.15 3.64
C VAL A 160 -1.80 4.32 4.63
N ALA A 161 -2.12 4.87 5.80
CA ALA A 161 -2.96 4.21 6.80
C ALA A 161 -4.35 3.85 6.22
N MET A 162 -4.97 4.78 5.51
CA MET A 162 -6.29 4.61 4.92
C MET A 162 -6.29 3.55 3.80
N PHE A 163 -5.33 3.62 2.88
CA PHE A 163 -5.20 2.69 1.76
C PHE A 163 -4.91 1.28 2.25
N LYS A 164 -3.99 1.14 3.20
CA LYS A 164 -3.67 -0.14 3.82
C LYS A 164 -4.92 -0.77 4.43
N ARG A 165 -5.63 -0.01 5.28
CA ARG A 165 -6.85 -0.48 5.92
C ARG A 165 -7.89 -0.92 4.89
N ILE A 166 -8.13 -0.12 3.84
CA ILE A 166 -9.08 -0.46 2.78
C ILE A 166 -8.70 -1.76 2.08
N ILE A 167 -7.43 -1.94 1.73
CA ILE A 167 -6.94 -3.15 1.05
C ILE A 167 -7.08 -4.38 1.96
N GLU A 168 -6.74 -4.24 3.24
CA GLU A 168 -6.88 -5.31 4.24
C GLU A 168 -8.33 -5.67 4.53
N THR A 169 -9.21 -4.68 4.69
CA THR A 169 -10.63 -4.91 4.95
C THR A 169 -11.32 -5.55 3.74
N ALA A 170 -10.97 -5.14 2.52
CA ALA A 170 -11.56 -5.75 1.32
C ALA A 170 -11.08 -7.19 1.09
N ALA A 171 -9.87 -7.53 1.55
CA ALA A 171 -9.28 -8.87 1.46
C ALA A 171 -9.25 -9.44 0.02
N VAL A 172 -9.08 -8.57 -1.00
CA VAL A 172 -9.05 -8.95 -2.43
C VAL A 172 -7.64 -8.90 -3.05
N PHE A 173 -6.64 -9.32 -2.27
CA PHE A 173 -5.23 -9.39 -2.69
C PHE A 173 -4.59 -10.67 -2.17
N GLU A 174 -3.45 -11.04 -2.76
CA GLU A 174 -2.55 -12.09 -2.26
C GLU A 174 -1.19 -11.44 -1.94
N GLU A 175 -0.31 -12.12 -1.19
CA GLU A 175 0.99 -11.55 -0.77
C GLU A 175 1.89 -11.13 -1.96
N GLU A 176 1.73 -11.78 -3.12
CA GLU A 176 2.41 -11.42 -4.36
C GLU A 176 1.93 -10.09 -4.97
N ASP A 177 0.67 -9.70 -4.69
CA ASP A 177 0.05 -8.46 -5.21
C ASP A 177 0.34 -7.25 -4.32
N PHE A 178 0.40 -7.47 -3.01
CA PHE A 178 0.48 -6.38 -2.03
C PHE A 178 1.11 -6.84 -0.71
N ASN A 179 2.10 -6.09 -0.24
CA ASN A 179 2.72 -6.31 1.05
C ASN A 179 2.05 -5.44 2.14
N SER A 180 1.30 -6.09 3.02
CA SER A 180 0.57 -5.47 4.13
C SER A 180 1.40 -5.30 5.41
N THR A 181 2.69 -5.63 5.41
CA THR A 181 3.50 -5.58 6.63
C THR A 181 3.80 -4.13 7.05
N ASN A 182 3.55 -3.80 8.32
CA ASN A 182 3.77 -2.46 8.87
C ASN A 182 5.20 -2.17 9.32
N PHE A 183 6.03 -3.19 9.57
CA PHE A 183 7.40 -3.05 10.07
C PHE A 183 7.54 -2.18 11.34
N GLY A 184 6.47 -2.07 12.14
CA GLY A 184 6.44 -1.26 13.36
C GLY A 184 6.23 0.25 13.15
N PHE A 185 5.97 0.72 11.93
CA PHE A 185 5.68 2.13 11.68
C PHE A 185 4.28 2.52 12.16
N ASP A 186 4.18 3.64 12.88
CA ASP A 186 2.90 4.25 13.22
C ASP A 186 2.43 5.19 12.10
N MET A 187 1.39 4.80 11.39
CA MET A 187 0.77 5.62 10.34
C MET A 187 -0.45 6.41 10.83
N ASN A 188 -0.91 6.15 12.06
CA ASN A 188 -2.10 6.77 12.65
C ASN A 188 -1.76 7.94 13.56
N MET A 189 -0.59 8.57 13.36
CA MET A 189 -0.15 9.75 14.12
C MET A 189 -1.11 10.95 14.00
N PHE A 190 -1.93 10.99 12.95
CA PHE A 190 -2.91 12.05 12.71
C PHE A 190 -4.27 11.45 12.32
N SER A 191 -5.35 12.03 12.83
CA SER A 191 -6.70 11.73 12.34
C SER A 191 -6.91 12.30 10.93
N THR A 192 -7.93 11.80 10.22
CA THR A 192 -8.29 12.35 8.89
C THR A 192 -8.61 13.83 8.97
N SER A 193 -9.39 14.25 9.98
CA SER A 193 -9.76 15.64 10.19
C SER A 193 -8.56 16.53 10.48
N GLN A 194 -7.61 16.06 11.30
CA GLN A 194 -6.37 16.78 11.59
C GLN A 194 -5.52 16.96 10.34
N ALA A 195 -5.28 15.88 9.59
CA ALA A 195 -4.48 15.93 8.36
C ALA A 195 -5.10 16.88 7.32
N VAL A 196 -6.42 16.80 7.10
CA VAL A 196 -7.15 17.70 6.19
C VAL A 196 -7.01 19.16 6.60
N GLN A 197 -7.11 19.46 7.90
CA GLN A 197 -6.99 20.83 8.41
C GLN A 197 -5.56 21.37 8.23
N LEU A 198 -4.53 20.58 8.54
CA LEU A 198 -3.13 20.95 8.33
C LEU A 198 -2.85 21.26 6.86
N LEU A 199 -3.29 20.38 5.96
CA LEU A 199 -3.15 20.55 4.51
C LEU A 199 -3.85 21.82 4.02
N LYS A 200 -5.09 22.06 4.49
CA LYS A 200 -5.87 23.24 4.10
C LYS A 200 -5.18 24.54 4.55
N THR A 201 -4.72 24.60 5.79
CA THR A 201 -4.05 25.80 6.31
C THR A 201 -2.74 26.07 5.57
N ALA A 202 -1.92 25.04 5.33
CA ALA A 202 -0.68 25.19 4.57
C ALA A 202 -0.94 25.61 3.10
N GLU A 203 -1.98 25.04 2.47
CA GLU A 203 -2.42 25.42 1.12
C GLU A 203 -2.81 26.91 1.05
N GLU A 204 -3.62 27.39 1.99
CA GLU A 204 -4.08 28.79 2.02
C GLU A 204 -2.91 29.77 2.24
N GLU A 205 -1.94 29.42 3.09
CA GLU A 205 -0.76 30.27 3.32
C GLU A 205 0.16 30.33 2.09
N LEU A 206 0.39 29.20 1.40
CA LEU A 206 1.15 29.18 0.14
C LEU A 206 0.47 29.98 -0.96
N GLN A 207 -0.86 29.95 -1.06
CA GLN A 207 -1.59 30.78 -2.02
C GLN A 207 -1.48 32.27 -1.72
N LYS A 208 -1.53 32.66 -0.43
CA LYS A 208 -1.28 34.06 -0.02
C LYS A 208 0.14 34.48 -0.34
N LEU A 209 1.12 33.61 -0.10
CA LEU A 209 2.53 33.86 -0.40
C LEU A 209 2.75 34.08 -1.90
N ALA A 210 2.22 33.19 -2.75
CA ALA A 210 2.33 33.30 -4.20
C ALA A 210 1.69 34.59 -4.75
N ARG A 211 0.52 34.99 -4.21
CA ARG A 211 -0.14 36.26 -4.59
C ARG A 211 0.68 37.49 -4.22
N ARG A 212 1.30 37.49 -3.03
CA ARG A 212 2.19 38.57 -2.59
C ARG A 212 3.41 38.66 -3.49
N GLN A 213 4.07 37.54 -3.75
CA GLN A 213 5.25 37.48 -4.62
C GLN A 213 4.95 38.00 -6.03
N ARG A 214 3.79 37.64 -6.62
CA ARG A 214 3.37 38.20 -7.92
C ARG A 214 3.15 39.71 -7.89
N ALA A 215 2.55 40.24 -6.83
CA ALA A 215 2.33 41.68 -6.69
C ALA A 215 3.66 42.45 -6.51
N ASP A 216 4.63 41.84 -5.83
CA ASP A 216 5.97 42.42 -5.69
C ASP A 216 6.71 42.41 -7.04
N ASP A 217 6.56 41.36 -7.86
CA ASP A 217 7.14 41.26 -9.22
C ASP A 217 6.60 42.28 -10.21
N GLU A 218 5.32 42.65 -10.09
CA GLU A 218 4.74 43.69 -10.94
C GLU A 218 5.30 45.08 -10.61
N ASN A 219 5.80 45.27 -9.38
CA ASN A 219 6.38 46.52 -8.91
C ASN A 219 7.90 46.60 -9.12
N ASP A 220 8.62 45.49 -8.94
CA ASP A 220 10.05 45.36 -9.20
C ASP A 220 10.24 44.71 -10.57
N ASN A 221 10.65 45.46 -11.58
CA ASN A 221 10.81 45.07 -13.00
C ASN A 221 11.91 43.99 -13.24
N SER A 222 12.13 43.09 -12.29
CA SER A 222 13.14 42.04 -12.24
C SER A 222 12.50 40.66 -12.44
N SER A 223 13.02 39.88 -13.39
CA SER A 223 12.48 38.57 -13.81
C SER A 223 12.74 37.42 -12.84
N SER A 224 13.49 37.65 -11.75
CA SER A 224 13.98 36.60 -10.84
C SER A 224 12.90 36.03 -9.92
N ASN A 225 11.85 36.81 -9.65
CA ASN A 225 10.96 36.59 -8.51
C ASN A 225 9.61 35.92 -8.95
N SER A 226 9.33 35.85 -10.26
CA SER A 226 8.16 35.12 -10.82
C SER A 226 8.24 33.60 -10.71
N ASN A 227 9.46 33.07 -10.65
CA ASN A 227 9.69 31.65 -10.41
C ASN A 227 9.33 31.26 -8.97
N ALA A 228 9.54 32.14 -7.98
CA ALA A 228 9.25 31.86 -6.58
C ALA A 228 7.73 31.69 -6.34
N ALA A 229 6.92 32.58 -6.91
CA ALA A 229 5.46 32.47 -6.86
C ALA A 229 4.96 31.19 -7.51
N THR A 230 5.52 30.84 -8.68
CA THR A 230 5.19 29.61 -9.39
C THR A 230 5.53 28.37 -8.55
N LEU A 231 6.71 28.32 -7.93
CA LEU A 231 7.11 27.23 -7.06
C LEU A 231 6.17 27.09 -5.85
N ALA A 232 5.78 28.19 -5.19
CA ALA A 232 4.80 28.18 -4.10
C ALA A 232 3.44 27.61 -4.53
N GLU A 233 2.94 28.00 -5.70
CA GLU A 233 1.70 27.43 -6.27
C GLU A 233 1.82 25.93 -6.51
N ARG A 234 2.95 25.47 -7.08
CA ARG A 234 3.17 24.05 -7.36
C ARG A 234 3.30 23.19 -6.10
N VAL A 235 3.80 23.75 -4.99
CA VAL A 235 3.72 23.09 -3.68
C VAL A 235 2.26 23.07 -3.19
N SER A 236 1.54 24.19 -3.29
CA SER A 236 0.13 24.26 -2.89
C SER A 236 -0.75 23.27 -3.66
N ASP A 237 -0.50 23.06 -4.95
CA ASP A 237 -1.27 22.14 -5.79
C ASP A 237 -1.11 20.68 -5.30
N ARG A 238 0.09 20.29 -4.84
CA ARG A 238 0.37 18.96 -4.26
C ARG A 238 -0.33 18.77 -2.92
N LEU A 239 -0.33 19.78 -2.06
CA LEU A 239 -1.09 19.74 -0.79
C LEU A 239 -2.59 19.62 -1.04
N ARG A 240 -3.11 20.38 -2.01
CA ARG A 240 -4.52 20.32 -2.42
C ARG A 240 -4.89 18.93 -2.92
N PHE A 241 -4.04 18.32 -3.75
CA PHE A 241 -4.27 16.96 -4.26
C PHE A 241 -4.38 15.94 -3.12
N VAL A 242 -3.41 15.91 -2.19
CA VAL A 242 -3.43 15.00 -1.04
C VAL A 242 -4.70 15.20 -0.20
N ARG A 243 -5.07 16.46 0.05
CA ARG A 243 -6.27 16.82 0.81
C ARG A 243 -7.55 16.34 0.13
N CYS A 244 -7.69 16.60 -1.17
CA CYS A 244 -8.87 16.19 -1.93
C CYS A 244 -8.94 14.67 -2.08
N LEU A 245 -7.81 13.97 -2.24
CA LEU A 245 -7.79 12.51 -2.30
C LEU A 245 -8.22 11.88 -0.96
N LEU A 246 -7.74 12.42 0.17
CA LEU A 246 -8.19 12.00 1.50
C LEU A 246 -9.71 12.15 1.67
N LEU A 247 -10.26 13.30 1.27
CA LEU A 247 -11.70 13.57 1.37
C LEU A 247 -12.52 12.69 0.42
N ALA A 248 -12.07 12.51 -0.83
CA ALA A 248 -12.74 11.64 -1.79
C ALA A 248 -12.82 10.19 -1.30
N VAL A 249 -11.71 9.65 -0.79
CA VAL A 249 -11.66 8.26 -0.29
C VAL A 249 -12.45 8.13 1.02
N SER A 250 -12.44 9.15 1.89
CA SER A 250 -13.28 9.16 3.09
C SER A 250 -14.77 9.25 2.77
N ALA A 251 -15.15 9.96 1.71
CA ALA A 251 -16.53 10.02 1.24
C ALA A 251 -16.99 8.67 0.65
N LEU A 252 -16.11 7.97 -0.09
CA LEU A 252 -16.39 6.64 -0.63
C LEU A 252 -16.43 5.55 0.46
N VAL A 253 -15.49 5.58 1.39
CA VAL A 253 -15.32 4.57 2.45
C VAL A 253 -15.26 5.25 3.83
N PRO A 254 -16.41 5.63 4.42
CA PRO A 254 -16.49 6.52 5.58
C PRO A 254 -16.06 5.90 6.92
N THR A 255 -15.87 4.58 6.99
CA THR A 255 -15.53 3.89 8.24
C THR A 255 -14.07 4.15 8.61
N GLU A 256 -13.76 4.86 9.70
CA GLU A 256 -12.37 5.07 10.14
C GLU A 256 -11.81 3.90 10.98
N SER A 257 -12.67 3.20 11.74
CA SER A 257 -12.31 2.16 12.72
C SER A 257 -12.26 0.73 12.15
N GLY A 258 -12.53 0.55 10.86
CA GLY A 258 -12.66 -0.78 10.24
C GLY A 258 -13.91 -1.57 10.63
N VAL A 259 -14.76 -1.05 11.54
CA VAL A 259 -16.03 -1.68 11.92
C VAL A 259 -17.17 -0.99 11.17
N PRO A 260 -17.87 -1.69 10.25
CA PRO A 260 -19.06 -1.16 9.60
C PRO A 260 -20.06 -0.69 10.66
N THR A 261 -20.47 0.58 10.59
CA THR A 261 -21.59 1.07 11.40
C THR A 261 -22.81 1.14 10.50
N SER A 262 -24.01 1.04 11.07
CA SER A 262 -25.30 1.14 10.33
C SER A 262 -25.54 2.47 9.59
N LYS A 263 -24.56 3.38 9.61
CA LYS A 263 -24.54 4.67 8.93
C LYS A 263 -23.38 4.82 7.94
N SER A 264 -22.56 3.79 7.74
CA SER A 264 -21.40 3.83 6.85
C SER A 264 -21.84 3.68 5.39
N ARG A 265 -22.25 4.78 4.75
CA ARG A 265 -22.69 4.80 3.34
C ARG A 265 -21.77 5.64 2.47
N PRO A 266 -21.47 5.20 1.23
CA PRO A 266 -20.71 6.01 0.29
C PRO A 266 -21.46 7.30 -0.05
N ASN A 267 -20.76 8.43 0.04
CA ASN A 267 -21.25 9.74 -0.39
C ASN A 267 -20.68 10.08 -1.78
N PHE A 268 -21.40 9.67 -2.83
CA PHE A 268 -20.98 9.84 -4.22
C PHE A 268 -20.86 11.32 -4.63
N ASP A 269 -21.75 12.19 -4.17
CA ASP A 269 -21.74 13.63 -4.53
C ASP A 269 -20.52 14.35 -3.93
N GLU A 270 -20.14 14.00 -2.71
CA GLU A 270 -18.92 14.54 -2.07
C GLU A 270 -17.66 13.97 -2.72
N ALA A 271 -17.64 12.67 -3.01
CA ALA A 271 -16.54 12.04 -3.71
C ALA A 271 -16.32 12.66 -5.11
N ASP A 272 -17.39 12.84 -5.90
CA ASP A 272 -17.35 13.46 -7.25
C ASP A 272 -16.66 14.84 -7.21
N ARG A 273 -17.09 15.72 -6.29
CA ARG A 273 -16.53 17.08 -6.16
C ARG A 273 -15.02 17.05 -5.90
N HIS A 274 -14.57 16.16 -5.03
CA HIS A 274 -13.15 16.05 -4.68
C HIS A 274 -12.33 15.37 -5.78
N LEU A 275 -12.88 14.36 -6.45
CA LEU A 275 -12.19 13.67 -7.56
C LEU A 275 -12.02 14.58 -8.77
N ARG A 276 -13.01 15.40 -9.14
CA ARG A 276 -12.87 16.42 -10.19
C ARG A 276 -11.73 17.40 -9.92
N THR A 277 -11.53 17.76 -8.65
CA THR A 277 -10.41 18.60 -8.24
C THR A 277 -9.07 17.86 -8.35
N CYS A 278 -9.05 16.56 -8.05
CA CYS A 278 -7.85 15.72 -8.21
C CYS A 278 -7.49 15.55 -9.70
N GLU A 279 -8.44 15.42 -10.61
CA GLU A 279 -8.17 15.28 -12.05
C GLU A 279 -7.43 16.49 -12.62
N GLN A 280 -7.76 17.70 -12.16
CA GLN A 280 -7.12 18.95 -12.59
C GLN A 280 -5.66 19.07 -12.14
N PHE A 281 -5.22 18.26 -11.16
CA PHE A 281 -3.85 18.32 -10.63
C PHE A 281 -2.81 17.77 -11.61
N PHE A 282 -3.12 16.70 -12.35
CA PHE A 282 -2.09 15.86 -12.93
C PHE A 282 -1.35 16.48 -14.12
N ASP A 283 -2.03 17.24 -15.00
CA ASP A 283 -1.36 17.90 -16.12
C ASP A 283 -0.34 18.92 -15.59
N VAL A 284 -0.79 19.73 -14.62
CA VAL A 284 0.02 20.74 -13.94
C VAL A 284 1.18 20.10 -13.17
N ALA A 285 0.94 18.98 -12.48
CA ALA A 285 1.94 18.28 -11.69
C ALA A 285 3.06 17.69 -12.55
N ILE A 286 2.70 17.07 -13.68
CA ILE A 286 3.66 16.47 -14.62
C ILE A 286 4.61 17.53 -15.19
N GLU A 287 4.07 18.68 -15.61
CA GLU A 287 4.89 19.81 -16.07
C GLU A 287 5.78 20.35 -14.95
N ALA A 288 5.24 20.45 -13.73
CA ALA A 288 5.94 20.98 -12.57
C ALA A 288 7.09 20.10 -12.05
N ILE A 289 7.20 18.82 -12.46
CA ILE A 289 8.33 17.95 -12.09
C ILE A 289 9.66 18.58 -12.50
N ALA A 290 9.68 19.32 -13.62
CA ALA A 290 10.88 19.99 -14.13
C ALA A 290 11.38 21.13 -13.22
N LEU A 291 10.51 21.66 -12.35
CA LEU A 291 10.80 22.75 -11.40
C LEU A 291 11.40 22.25 -10.09
N GLY A 292 11.25 20.96 -9.79
CA GLY A 292 11.87 20.36 -8.61
C GLY A 292 13.36 20.09 -8.81
N LEU A 293 14.06 19.80 -7.70
CA LEU A 293 15.44 19.33 -7.76
C LEU A 293 15.61 18.12 -8.71
N LYS A 294 16.80 18.04 -9.29
CA LYS A 294 17.20 16.99 -10.23
C LYS A 294 18.47 16.30 -9.72
N PRO A 295 18.61 14.98 -9.95
CA PRO A 295 19.83 14.28 -9.61
C PRO A 295 21.01 14.84 -10.42
N ARG A 296 22.20 14.85 -9.82
CA ARG A 296 23.45 15.18 -10.52
C ARG A 296 23.95 13.99 -11.34
N ASP A 297 23.67 12.78 -10.89
CA ASP A 297 24.12 11.52 -11.48
C ASP A 297 22.97 10.74 -12.14
N TYR A 298 23.32 9.71 -12.92
CA TYR A 298 22.36 8.86 -13.65
C TYR A 298 21.60 7.85 -12.77
N ASN A 299 21.98 7.68 -11.49
CA ASN A 299 21.31 6.73 -10.60
C ASN A 299 20.12 7.40 -9.91
N VAL A 300 18.94 7.30 -10.53
CA VAL A 300 17.73 8.05 -10.12
C VAL A 300 16.73 7.17 -9.35
N GLY A 301 16.90 5.85 -9.37
CA GLY A 301 15.84 4.90 -9.03
C GLY A 301 15.51 4.76 -7.55
N ASP A 302 16.36 5.20 -6.63
CA ASP A 302 16.15 5.09 -5.18
C ASP A 302 16.00 6.44 -4.48
N PHE A 303 16.11 7.54 -5.22
CA PHE A 303 16.07 8.92 -4.72
C PHE A 303 17.10 9.25 -3.63
N ALA A 304 18.18 8.48 -3.45
CA ALA A 304 19.23 8.76 -2.45
C ALA A 304 19.91 10.14 -2.60
N TRP A 305 19.79 10.76 -3.77
CA TRP A 305 20.28 12.11 -4.05
C TRP A 305 19.41 13.22 -3.43
N LEU A 306 18.19 12.91 -2.99
CA LEU A 306 17.33 13.83 -2.25
C LEU A 306 17.63 13.74 -0.74
N PRO A 307 17.86 14.86 -0.05
CA PRO A 307 18.25 14.82 1.36
C PRO A 307 17.23 14.18 2.31
N ALA A 308 15.95 14.14 1.92
CA ALA A 308 14.89 13.51 2.69
C ALA A 308 14.86 11.98 2.55
N PHE A 309 15.60 11.37 1.63
CA PHE A 309 15.51 9.95 1.30
C PHE A 309 16.79 9.18 1.65
N GLU A 310 16.64 8.16 2.47
CA GLU A 310 17.69 7.21 2.83
C GLU A 310 17.20 5.78 2.53
N PRO A 311 17.52 5.21 1.35
CA PRO A 311 17.02 3.90 0.94
C PRO A 311 17.40 2.75 1.87
N ALA A 312 18.52 2.89 2.60
CA ALA A 312 19.02 1.84 3.48
C ALA A 312 18.55 1.97 4.94
N VAL A 313 17.79 3.02 5.30
CA VAL A 313 17.42 3.32 6.70
C VAL A 313 16.74 2.15 7.41
N ASN A 314 15.90 1.41 6.68
CA ASN A 314 15.08 0.33 7.23
C ASN A 314 15.63 -1.07 6.95
N ARG A 315 16.88 -1.20 6.48
CA ARG A 315 17.44 -2.49 6.07
C ARG A 315 17.38 -3.57 7.17
N ARG A 316 17.49 -3.15 8.44
CA ARG A 316 17.42 -4.05 9.61
C ARG A 316 16.01 -4.53 9.96
N LEU A 317 14.97 -3.90 9.41
CA LEU A 317 13.57 -4.30 9.61
C LEU A 317 13.13 -5.38 8.61
N LEU A 318 13.90 -5.57 7.53
CA LEU A 318 13.55 -6.51 6.47
C LEU A 318 13.85 -7.94 6.90
N PRO A 319 13.00 -8.91 6.50
CA PRO A 319 13.28 -10.30 6.74
C PRO A 319 14.62 -10.69 6.07
N PRO A 320 15.35 -11.65 6.66
CA PRO A 320 16.53 -12.21 6.02
C PRO A 320 16.03 -12.86 4.73
N THR A 321 16.35 -12.23 3.61
CA THR A 321 15.97 -12.62 2.25
C THR A 321 17.11 -12.25 1.33
N PHE A 322 17.08 -12.77 0.10
CA PHE A 322 18.08 -12.41 -0.89
C PHE A 322 18.15 -10.89 -1.09
N PRO A 323 19.34 -10.29 -1.05
CA PRO A 323 19.47 -8.87 -1.22
C PRO A 323 18.92 -8.41 -2.57
N ARG A 324 17.83 -7.65 -2.54
CA ARG A 324 17.22 -7.02 -3.71
C ARG A 324 17.21 -5.51 -3.52
N LYS A 325 17.73 -4.77 -4.50
CA LYS A 325 17.64 -3.31 -4.52
C LYS A 325 16.28 -2.89 -5.07
N THR A 326 15.43 -2.36 -4.21
CA THR A 326 14.14 -1.81 -4.61
C THR A 326 14.34 -0.57 -5.49
N GLN A 327 13.69 -0.54 -6.65
CA GLN A 327 13.65 0.63 -7.51
C GLN A 327 12.28 1.27 -7.40
N LEU A 328 12.27 2.56 -7.05
CA LEU A 328 11.07 3.38 -6.97
C LEU A 328 10.67 3.83 -8.38
N SER A 329 9.35 3.91 -8.60
CA SER A 329 8.77 4.31 -9.87
C SER A 329 9.21 5.74 -10.20
N ALA A 330 9.51 6.03 -11.48
CA ALA A 330 9.93 7.38 -11.85
C ALA A 330 8.82 8.41 -11.54
N ARG A 331 9.19 9.64 -11.15
CA ARG A 331 8.21 10.70 -10.77
C ARG A 331 7.07 10.87 -11.78
N ASN A 332 7.39 10.87 -13.08
CA ASN A 332 6.39 10.95 -14.16
C ASN A 332 5.46 9.73 -14.18
N GLN A 333 6.02 8.52 -14.06
CA GLN A 333 5.24 7.28 -14.06
C GLN A 333 4.32 7.21 -12.83
N ALA A 334 4.79 7.68 -11.67
CA ALA A 334 3.99 7.77 -10.46
C ALA A 334 2.78 8.71 -10.64
N MET A 335 2.97 9.88 -11.28
CA MET A 335 1.86 10.78 -11.60
C MET A 335 0.85 10.15 -12.56
N VAL A 336 1.32 9.43 -13.59
CA VAL A 336 0.45 8.71 -14.54
C VAL A 336 -0.35 7.61 -13.83
N TYR A 337 0.31 6.85 -12.94
CA TYR A 337 -0.36 5.81 -12.14
C TYR A 337 -1.45 6.41 -11.25
N LEU A 338 -1.13 7.48 -10.50
CA LEU A 338 -2.07 8.15 -9.61
C LEU A 338 -3.24 8.77 -10.38
N ARG A 339 -3.01 9.32 -11.57
CA ARG A 339 -4.08 9.78 -12.47
C ARG A 339 -5.04 8.64 -12.77
N ALA A 340 -4.51 7.51 -13.20
CA ALA A 340 -5.31 6.34 -13.52
C ALA A 340 -6.08 5.81 -12.29
N VAL A 341 -5.51 5.92 -11.07
CA VAL A 341 -6.24 5.61 -9.83
C VAL A 341 -7.45 6.54 -9.67
N VAL A 342 -7.25 7.86 -9.76
CA VAL A 342 -8.33 8.85 -9.62
C VAL A 342 -9.43 8.64 -10.65
N GLU A 343 -9.09 8.41 -11.92
CA GLU A 343 -10.04 8.13 -13.00
C GLU A 343 -10.87 6.86 -12.71
N ARG A 344 -10.24 5.82 -12.16
CA ARG A 344 -10.95 4.59 -11.74
C ARG A 344 -11.88 4.86 -10.56
N LEU A 345 -11.47 5.63 -9.56
CA LEU A 345 -12.37 6.00 -8.46
C LEU A 345 -13.56 6.83 -8.95
N HIS A 346 -13.32 7.72 -9.92
CA HIS A 346 -14.39 8.50 -10.53
C HIS A 346 -15.34 7.64 -11.35
N THR A 347 -14.84 6.58 -12.01
CA THR A 347 -15.68 5.56 -12.66
C THR A 347 -16.58 4.85 -11.66
N ILE A 348 -16.09 4.52 -10.45
CA ILE A 348 -16.93 3.97 -9.38
C ILE A 348 -18.06 4.94 -9.05
N VAL A 349 -17.73 6.22 -8.88
CA VAL A 349 -18.70 7.27 -8.51
C VAL A 349 -19.78 7.46 -9.56
N LEU A 350 -19.41 7.53 -10.84
CA LEU A 350 -20.34 7.86 -11.92
C LEU A 350 -21.11 6.65 -12.45
N ALA A 351 -20.53 5.45 -12.42
CA ALA A 351 -21.14 4.28 -13.04
C ALA A 351 -21.88 3.38 -12.06
N LEU A 352 -21.29 3.08 -10.88
CA LEU A 352 -21.81 2.05 -9.97
C LEU A 352 -23.26 2.31 -9.51
N PRO A 353 -23.68 3.54 -9.12
CA PRO A 353 -25.06 3.78 -8.68
C PRO A 353 -26.12 3.43 -9.72
N HIS A 354 -25.76 3.40 -11.01
CA HIS A 354 -26.65 3.06 -12.12
C HIS A 354 -26.59 1.58 -12.54
N LYS A 355 -25.77 0.76 -11.86
CA LYS A 355 -25.55 -0.66 -12.20
C LYS A 355 -26.05 -1.65 -11.14
N ILE A 356 -26.59 -1.15 -10.03
CA ILE A 356 -27.05 -1.98 -8.90
C ILE A 356 -28.51 -2.45 -8.99
N ALA A 357 -29.24 -2.09 -10.05
CA ALA A 357 -30.67 -2.41 -10.18
C ALA A 357 -30.94 -3.92 -10.37
N ASN A 358 -30.00 -4.64 -10.98
CA ASN A 358 -30.04 -6.10 -11.05
C ASN A 358 -28.62 -6.67 -10.87
N PHE A 359 -28.56 -7.93 -10.44
CA PHE A 359 -27.29 -8.56 -10.10
C PHE A 359 -26.41 -8.81 -11.33
N ASP A 360 -27.00 -9.14 -12.48
CA ASP A 360 -26.25 -9.39 -13.73
C ASP A 360 -25.49 -8.14 -14.23
N ALA A 361 -26.15 -6.98 -14.22
CA ALA A 361 -25.55 -5.70 -14.57
C ALA A 361 -24.43 -5.33 -13.59
N THR A 362 -24.63 -5.62 -12.30
CA THR A 362 -23.60 -5.42 -11.27
C THR A 362 -22.39 -6.30 -11.55
N LEU A 363 -22.59 -7.61 -11.70
CA LEU A 363 -21.50 -8.57 -11.92
C LEU A 363 -20.73 -8.26 -13.21
N THR A 364 -21.45 -7.87 -14.28
CA THR A 364 -20.85 -7.40 -15.53
C THR A 364 -19.98 -6.16 -15.31
N PHE A 365 -20.47 -5.18 -14.54
CA PHE A 365 -19.69 -4.00 -14.20
C PHE A 365 -18.42 -4.34 -13.39
N LEU A 366 -18.54 -5.18 -12.34
CA LEU A 366 -17.39 -5.60 -11.53
C LEU A 366 -16.32 -6.31 -12.38
N ARG A 367 -16.75 -7.20 -13.29
CA ARG A 367 -15.85 -7.89 -14.21
C ARG A 367 -15.15 -6.94 -15.19
N GLN A 368 -15.90 -6.00 -15.77
CA GLN A 368 -15.33 -4.99 -16.69
C GLN A 368 -14.35 -4.07 -15.97
N PHE A 369 -14.66 -3.65 -14.75
CA PHE A 369 -13.75 -2.84 -13.92
C PHE A 369 -12.43 -3.58 -13.64
N SER A 370 -12.49 -4.88 -13.38
CA SER A 370 -11.28 -5.69 -13.19
C SER A 370 -10.47 -5.89 -14.47
N GLN A 371 -11.05 -5.66 -15.65
CA GLN A 371 -10.36 -5.73 -16.95
C GLN A 371 -9.73 -4.40 -17.37
N SER A 372 -10.18 -3.26 -16.83
CA SER A 372 -9.74 -1.91 -17.24
C SER A 372 -8.43 -1.44 -16.56
N GLY A 373 -7.48 -2.37 -16.32
CA GLY A 373 -6.20 -2.04 -15.69
C GLY A 373 -6.33 -1.57 -14.23
N SER A 374 -7.32 -2.11 -13.50
CA SER A 374 -7.52 -1.80 -12.09
C SER A 374 -6.34 -2.24 -11.22
N CYS A 375 -6.03 -1.44 -10.21
CA CYS A 375 -5.02 -1.77 -9.20
C CYS A 375 -5.68 -2.28 -7.91
N VAL A 376 -4.87 -2.87 -7.02
CA VAL A 376 -5.31 -3.44 -5.74
C VAL A 376 -6.15 -2.46 -4.92
N LEU A 377 -5.74 -1.20 -4.85
CA LEU A 377 -6.49 -0.15 -4.13
C LEU A 377 -7.85 0.10 -4.77
N SER A 378 -7.91 0.33 -6.08
CA SER A 378 -9.19 0.63 -6.77
C SER A 378 -10.17 -0.54 -6.72
N ARG A 379 -9.68 -1.79 -6.79
CA ARG A 379 -10.50 -2.99 -6.63
C ARG A 379 -11.04 -3.10 -5.19
N SER A 380 -10.19 -2.83 -4.21
CA SER A 380 -10.58 -2.84 -2.79
C SER A 380 -11.61 -1.77 -2.45
N ILE A 381 -11.44 -0.55 -2.98
CA ILE A 381 -12.44 0.52 -2.82
C ILE A 381 -13.76 0.11 -3.47
N LEU A 382 -13.76 -0.45 -4.68
CA LEU A 382 -14.98 -0.91 -5.33
C LEU A 382 -15.74 -1.94 -4.49
N GLN A 383 -15.04 -2.91 -3.90
CA GLN A 383 -15.66 -3.92 -3.03
C GLN A 383 -16.33 -3.28 -1.81
N LEU A 384 -15.62 -2.40 -1.09
CA LEU A 384 -16.15 -1.76 0.11
C LEU A 384 -17.20 -0.68 -0.16
N VAL A 385 -17.22 -0.08 -1.37
CA VAL A 385 -18.28 0.83 -1.79
C VAL A 385 -19.53 0.06 -2.17
N TYR A 386 -19.38 -1.07 -2.87
CA TYR A 386 -20.50 -1.92 -3.27
C TYR A 386 -21.16 -2.59 -2.07
N LEU A 387 -20.38 -3.14 -1.14
CA LEU A 387 -20.85 -3.76 0.11
C LEU A 387 -20.14 -3.10 1.31
N PRO A 388 -20.60 -1.91 1.75
CA PRO A 388 -20.08 -1.27 2.98
C PRO A 388 -20.46 -2.04 4.25
N GLU A 389 -21.60 -2.74 4.20
CA GLU A 389 -22.11 -3.71 5.16
C GLU A 389 -22.28 -5.04 4.40
N ASP A 390 -21.90 -6.17 5.00
CA ASP A 390 -21.75 -7.48 4.32
C ASP A 390 -22.98 -7.93 3.52
N ASP A 391 -24.19 -7.49 3.88
CA ASP A 391 -25.46 -7.90 3.29
C ASP A 391 -26.24 -6.77 2.59
N LYS A 392 -25.73 -5.52 2.61
CA LYS A 392 -26.43 -4.37 2.02
C LYS A 392 -25.63 -3.67 0.94
N VAL A 393 -26.16 -3.74 -0.27
CA VAL A 393 -25.63 -3.02 -1.43
C VAL A 393 -25.74 -1.52 -1.22
N LEU A 394 -24.60 -0.83 -1.35
CA LEU A 394 -24.39 0.58 -1.04
C LEU A 394 -24.85 1.00 0.38
N GLY A 395 -24.97 0.04 1.31
CA GLY A 395 -25.49 0.26 2.66
C GLY A 395 -26.98 0.62 2.73
N VAL A 396 -27.75 0.31 1.67
CA VAL A 396 -29.18 0.64 1.56
C VAL A 396 -30.04 -0.59 1.32
N THR A 397 -29.79 -1.33 0.25
CA THR A 397 -30.67 -2.40 -0.23
C THR A 397 -30.11 -3.76 0.13
N SER A 398 -30.93 -4.67 0.66
CA SER A 398 -30.50 -6.04 0.94
C SER A 398 -30.10 -6.74 -0.36
N ILE A 399 -29.01 -7.51 -0.33
CA ILE A 399 -28.63 -8.30 -1.50
C ILE A 399 -29.69 -9.38 -1.83
N ILE A 400 -30.40 -9.88 -0.81
CA ILE A 400 -31.52 -10.82 -0.98
C ILE A 400 -32.64 -10.20 -1.83
N ASP A 401 -32.95 -8.92 -1.61
CA ASP A 401 -33.98 -8.21 -2.37
C ASP A 401 -33.55 -8.07 -3.84
N ILE A 402 -32.29 -7.67 -4.07
CA ILE A 402 -31.73 -7.54 -5.44
C ILE A 402 -31.72 -8.88 -6.17
N LEU A 403 -31.38 -9.98 -5.49
CA LEU A 403 -31.40 -11.31 -6.09
C LEU A 403 -32.84 -11.76 -6.39
N THR A 404 -33.77 -11.51 -5.47
CA THR A 404 -35.20 -11.83 -5.64
C THR A 404 -35.77 -11.08 -6.85
N ASP A 405 -35.47 -9.80 -6.98
CA ASP A 405 -35.87 -8.97 -8.13
C ASP A 405 -35.23 -9.48 -9.42
N SER A 406 -33.93 -9.79 -9.40
CA SER A 406 -33.22 -10.33 -10.56
C SER A 406 -33.79 -11.68 -11.04
N MET A 407 -34.15 -12.57 -10.11
CA MET A 407 -34.82 -13.84 -10.44
C MET A 407 -36.24 -13.62 -10.97
N SER A 408 -36.98 -12.65 -10.40
CA SER A 408 -38.32 -12.29 -10.86
C SER A 408 -38.30 -11.80 -12.31
N ASP A 409 -37.34 -10.95 -12.65
CA ASP A 409 -37.13 -10.43 -14.00
C ASP A 409 -36.68 -11.52 -14.98
N PHE A 410 -35.85 -12.47 -14.52
CA PHE A 410 -35.27 -13.50 -15.38
C PHE A 410 -36.22 -14.67 -15.67
N VAL A 411 -36.93 -15.18 -14.65
CA VAL A 411 -37.77 -16.41 -14.76
C VAL A 411 -39.20 -16.25 -14.25
N SER A 412 -39.55 -15.14 -13.57
CA SER A 412 -40.89 -14.90 -13.04
C SER A 412 -41.45 -16.09 -12.24
N PRO A 413 -40.78 -16.49 -11.14
CA PRO A 413 -41.07 -17.75 -10.46
C PRO A 413 -42.48 -17.73 -9.87
N PRO A 414 -43.29 -18.80 -10.02
CA PRO A 414 -44.69 -18.80 -9.58
C PRO A 414 -44.88 -18.56 -8.08
N VAL A 415 -43.87 -18.81 -7.24
CA VAL A 415 -43.93 -18.52 -5.78
C VAL A 415 -43.97 -17.02 -5.47
N LEU A 416 -43.59 -16.16 -6.42
CA LEU A 416 -43.63 -14.70 -6.29
C LEU A 416 -44.80 -14.06 -7.06
N GLN A 417 -45.55 -14.83 -7.84
CA GLN A 417 -46.61 -14.28 -8.70
C GLN A 417 -47.90 -14.01 -7.91
N PRO A 418 -48.49 -12.80 -8.02
CA PRO A 418 -49.78 -12.50 -7.42
C PRO A 418 -50.88 -13.48 -7.90
N GLY A 419 -51.63 -14.07 -6.97
CA GLY A 419 -52.70 -15.04 -7.28
C GLY A 419 -52.24 -16.48 -7.51
N SER A 420 -50.94 -16.76 -7.32
CA SER A 420 -50.42 -18.13 -7.33
C SER A 420 -50.73 -18.87 -6.03
N LEU A 421 -51.20 -20.12 -6.12
CA LEU A 421 -51.42 -21.00 -4.97
C LEU A 421 -50.12 -21.29 -4.20
N LEU A 422 -48.97 -21.22 -4.88
CA LEU A 422 -47.66 -21.43 -4.24
C LEU A 422 -47.25 -20.23 -3.38
N LEU A 423 -47.65 -19.01 -3.76
CA LEU A 423 -47.43 -17.82 -2.94
C LEU A 423 -48.27 -17.88 -1.65
N GLU A 424 -49.45 -18.50 -1.68
CA GLU A 424 -50.31 -18.64 -0.50
C GLU A 424 -49.81 -19.73 0.47
N ASN A 425 -49.10 -20.74 -0.04
CA ASN A 425 -48.55 -21.84 0.75
C ASN A 425 -47.33 -21.39 1.60
N ALA A 426 -47.42 -21.57 2.92
CA ALA A 426 -46.36 -21.18 3.85
C ALA A 426 -45.06 -21.97 3.67
N ASP A 427 -45.14 -23.28 3.39
CA ASP A 427 -43.97 -24.14 3.20
C ASP A 427 -43.20 -23.74 1.93
N CYS A 428 -43.93 -23.42 0.85
CA CYS A 428 -43.33 -22.94 -0.40
C CYS A 428 -42.63 -21.59 -0.22
N ARG A 429 -43.21 -20.66 0.55
CA ARG A 429 -42.57 -19.38 0.88
C ARG A 429 -41.31 -19.56 1.72
N GLN A 430 -41.33 -20.51 2.67
CA GLN A 430 -40.16 -20.81 3.50
C GLN A 430 -39.03 -21.39 2.66
N LEU A 431 -39.31 -22.40 1.82
CA LEU A 431 -38.32 -22.99 0.90
C LEU A 431 -37.72 -21.93 -0.04
N TRP A 432 -38.54 -21.03 -0.58
CA TRP A 432 -38.05 -19.91 -1.39
C TRP A 432 -37.11 -19.00 -0.60
N SER A 433 -37.49 -18.62 0.63
CA SER A 433 -36.67 -17.76 1.47
C SER A 433 -35.33 -18.39 1.81
N ASP A 434 -35.31 -19.69 2.10
CA ASP A 434 -34.09 -20.44 2.41
C ASP A 434 -33.19 -20.52 1.17
N PHE A 435 -33.75 -20.88 0.01
CA PHE A 435 -33.04 -20.92 -1.26
C PHE A 435 -32.40 -19.58 -1.63
N VAL A 436 -33.13 -18.46 -1.50
CA VAL A 436 -32.57 -17.13 -1.80
C VAL A 436 -31.48 -16.73 -0.79
N ALA A 437 -31.61 -17.13 0.48
CA ALA A 437 -30.57 -16.89 1.47
C ALA A 437 -29.28 -17.67 1.15
N ASP A 438 -29.39 -18.89 0.64
CA ASP A 438 -28.25 -19.68 0.20
C ASP A 438 -27.65 -19.14 -1.11
N CYS A 439 -28.50 -18.67 -2.04
CA CYS A 439 -28.05 -17.92 -3.21
C CYS A 439 -27.22 -16.68 -2.80
N ALA A 440 -27.69 -15.92 -1.81
CA ALA A 440 -26.99 -14.72 -1.36
C ALA A 440 -25.54 -15.01 -0.92
N LYS A 441 -25.31 -16.09 -0.18
CA LYS A 441 -23.96 -16.50 0.25
C LYS A 441 -23.05 -16.79 -0.94
N VAL A 442 -23.52 -17.58 -1.90
CA VAL A 442 -22.74 -17.96 -3.10
C VAL A 442 -22.45 -16.72 -3.96
N PHE A 443 -23.44 -15.85 -4.12
CA PHE A 443 -23.33 -14.66 -4.98
C PHE A 443 -22.45 -13.57 -4.35
N LEU A 444 -22.43 -13.42 -3.02
CA LEU A 444 -21.44 -12.61 -2.32
C LEU A 444 -20.00 -13.11 -2.58
N GLY A 445 -19.80 -14.43 -2.61
CA GLY A 445 -18.54 -15.04 -3.03
C GLY A 445 -18.13 -14.63 -4.45
N LEU A 446 -19.07 -14.64 -5.42
CA LEU A 446 -18.80 -14.19 -6.79
C LEU A 446 -18.42 -12.71 -6.87
N VAL A 447 -19.05 -11.86 -6.07
CA VAL A 447 -18.70 -10.43 -5.95
C VAL A 447 -17.26 -10.27 -5.44
N GLN A 448 -16.91 -10.99 -4.37
CA GLN A 448 -15.56 -10.96 -3.79
C GLN A 448 -14.51 -11.44 -4.78
N ILE A 449 -14.78 -12.55 -5.50
CA ILE A 449 -13.92 -13.08 -6.56
C ILE A 449 -13.63 -11.98 -7.59
N CYS A 450 -14.65 -11.26 -8.06
CA CYS A 450 -14.48 -10.19 -9.05
C CYS A 450 -13.58 -9.05 -8.56
N GLY A 451 -13.39 -8.90 -7.25
CA GLY A 451 -12.47 -7.93 -6.66
C GLY A 451 -11.00 -8.35 -6.72
N HIS A 452 -10.66 -9.61 -6.98
CA HIS A 452 -9.26 -10.05 -7.15
C HIS A 452 -8.69 -9.66 -8.51
N ASN A 453 -7.36 -9.77 -8.67
CA ASN A 453 -6.73 -9.64 -9.98
C ASN A 453 -7.20 -10.77 -10.92
N ARG A 454 -7.00 -10.61 -12.24
CA ARG A 454 -7.52 -11.56 -13.24
C ARG A 454 -6.94 -12.97 -13.13
N ALA A 455 -5.68 -13.11 -12.71
CA ALA A 455 -5.07 -14.43 -12.53
C ALA A 455 -5.72 -15.16 -11.35
N ARG A 456 -5.88 -14.46 -10.21
CA ARG A 456 -6.50 -15.01 -8.99
C ARG A 456 -8.00 -15.23 -9.10
N GLN A 457 -8.69 -14.44 -9.93
CA GLN A 457 -10.10 -14.71 -10.26
C GLN A 457 -10.30 -16.11 -10.81
N ARG A 458 -9.41 -16.58 -11.70
CA ARG A 458 -9.50 -17.92 -12.26
C ARG A 458 -9.35 -18.99 -11.18
N ASP A 459 -8.34 -18.85 -10.32
CA ASP A 459 -8.05 -19.81 -9.26
C ASP A 459 -9.21 -19.91 -8.27
N LYS A 460 -9.85 -18.77 -7.93
CA LYS A 460 -10.98 -18.71 -6.99
C LYS A 460 -12.32 -19.08 -7.61
N LEU A 461 -12.48 -18.94 -8.93
CA LEU A 461 -13.69 -19.40 -9.62
C LEU A 461 -13.83 -20.92 -9.57
N ILE A 462 -12.73 -21.67 -9.60
CA ILE A 462 -12.75 -23.14 -9.60
C ILE A 462 -13.50 -23.70 -8.38
N PRO A 463 -13.14 -23.38 -7.13
CA PRO A 463 -13.89 -23.88 -5.96
C PRO A 463 -15.33 -23.35 -5.93
N SER A 464 -15.59 -22.12 -6.41
CA SER A 464 -16.96 -21.57 -6.44
C SER A 464 -17.92 -22.34 -7.38
N LEU A 465 -17.40 -23.15 -8.31
CA LEU A 465 -18.24 -24.01 -9.15
C LEU A 465 -18.89 -25.14 -8.34
N GLU A 466 -18.26 -25.60 -7.26
CA GLU A 466 -18.84 -26.60 -6.37
C GLU A 466 -20.02 -26.01 -5.59
N ASP A 467 -19.87 -24.77 -5.09
CA ASP A 467 -20.96 -24.03 -4.43
C ASP A 467 -22.14 -23.79 -5.37
N LEU A 468 -21.86 -23.39 -6.62
CA LEU A 468 -22.89 -23.23 -7.65
C LEU A 468 -23.56 -24.55 -8.03
N SER A 469 -22.81 -25.65 -8.05
CA SER A 469 -23.36 -26.99 -8.31
C SER A 469 -24.25 -27.48 -7.17
N ALA A 470 -23.90 -27.16 -5.92
CA ALA A 470 -24.73 -27.47 -4.76
C ALA A 470 -26.05 -26.68 -4.81
N LEU A 471 -25.96 -25.37 -5.09
CA LEU A 471 -27.12 -24.51 -5.24
C LEU A 471 -28.04 -24.92 -6.40
N GLN A 472 -27.51 -25.53 -7.45
CA GLN A 472 -28.31 -26.08 -8.55
C GLN A 472 -29.06 -27.36 -8.16
N ALA A 473 -28.53 -28.13 -7.20
CA ALA A 473 -29.10 -29.41 -6.78
C ALA A 473 -30.18 -29.25 -5.70
N GLU A 474 -30.10 -28.18 -4.91
CA GLU A 474 -31.18 -27.66 -4.05
C GLU A 474 -32.41 -27.28 -4.87
#